data_AF-A0A7Y7J024-F1
#
_entry.id   AF-A0A7Y7J024-F1
#
_cell.length_a   1.000
_cell.length_b   1.000
_cell.length_c   1.000
_cell.angle_alpha   90.00
_cell.angle_beta   90.00
_cell.angle_gamma   90.00
#
_symmetry.space_group_name_H-M   'P 1'
#
loop_
_entity.id
_entity.type
_entity.pdbx_description
1 polymer ?
#
loop_
_entity_poly.entity_id
_entity_poly.type
_entity_poly.pdbx_seq_one_letter_code
_entity_poly.pdbx_strand_id
1 'polypeptide(L)'
;MSRSLVIFQALADPTRLRILALLRTMELSVGEIAQVLGQSQPRVSRHVKILVAAGLAERRKEGSWVFLTLGTDEDFGPLLAAMDRWDRHDDAERAADIARLKAVRTVRAMAAEDYFETHAANWDAIRSLHVAEGDVEAAILRVLAPEPIGRLVDIGTGTGRMLELLAPRADSAVGFDRSPAM
;
A
#
# COMPACT_ATOMS: atom_id res chain seq x y z
N MET A 1 24.27 16.27 15.75
CA MET A 1 23.10 17.16 15.53
C MET A 1 21.91 16.52 16.24
N SER A 2 21.08 17.26 16.96
CA SER A 2 19.94 16.65 17.68
C SER A 2 18.94 16.08 16.68
N ARG A 3 18.27 14.97 17.04
CA ARG A 3 17.27 14.30 16.20
C ARG A 3 16.13 15.24 15.82
N SER A 4 15.68 16.08 16.76
CA SER A 4 14.67 17.12 16.53
C SER A 4 15.08 18.11 15.45
N LEU A 5 16.34 18.56 15.43
CA LEU A 5 16.83 19.50 14.42
C LEU A 5 16.84 18.86 13.02
N VAL A 6 17.24 17.60 12.90
CA VAL A 6 17.18 16.84 11.63
C VAL A 6 15.74 16.76 11.11
N ILE A 7 14.78 16.42 11.99
CA ILE A 7 13.37 16.33 11.64
C ILE A 7 12.83 17.69 11.19
N PHE A 8 13.04 18.75 11.96
CA PHE A 8 12.53 20.07 11.61
C PHE A 8 13.15 20.63 10.32
N GLN A 9 14.45 20.39 10.08
CA GLN A 9 15.07 20.73 8.79
C GLN A 9 14.48 19.94 7.63
N ALA A 10 14.19 18.65 7.84
CA ALA A 10 13.51 17.82 6.85
C ALA A 10 12.05 18.22 6.63
N LEU A 11 11.38 18.87 7.59
CA LEU A 11 9.99 19.33 7.44
C LEU A 11 9.85 20.77 6.93
N ALA A 12 10.90 21.59 7.04
CA ALA A 12 10.91 22.99 6.60
C ALA A 12 10.94 23.16 5.07
N ASP A 13 10.05 22.49 4.35
CA ASP A 13 9.87 22.58 2.90
C ASP A 13 8.47 22.11 2.49
N PRO A 14 7.74 22.91 1.69
CA PRO A 14 6.36 22.61 1.34
C PRO A 14 6.21 21.32 0.54
N THR A 15 7.16 20.97 -0.34
CA THR A 15 7.09 19.72 -1.11
C THR A 15 7.26 18.52 -0.18
N ARG A 16 8.15 18.59 0.81
CA ARG A 16 8.34 17.49 1.78
C ARG A 16 7.12 17.28 2.67
N LEU A 17 6.46 18.35 3.10
CA LEU A 17 5.18 18.26 3.83
C LEU A 17 4.08 17.63 2.98
N ARG A 18 3.97 18.02 1.70
CA ARG A 18 3.03 17.42 0.76
C ARG A 18 3.30 15.93 0.54
N ILE A 19 4.56 15.53 0.38
CA ILE A 19 4.93 14.10 0.28
C ILE A 19 4.44 13.33 1.51
N LEU A 20 4.69 13.83 2.73
CA LEU A 20 4.22 13.15 3.94
C LEU A 20 2.69 13.04 4.00
N ALA A 21 1.97 14.09 3.60
CA ALA A 21 0.51 14.04 3.52
C ALA A 21 0.01 12.93 2.57
N LEU A 22 0.70 12.73 1.42
CA LEU A 22 0.38 11.64 0.50
C LEU A 22 0.69 10.25 1.11
N LEU A 23 1.87 10.09 1.71
CA LEU A 23 2.32 8.82 2.30
C LEU A 23 1.50 8.39 3.52
N ARG A 24 0.84 9.33 4.20
CA ARG A 24 -0.15 9.03 5.25
C ARG A 24 -1.41 8.35 4.72
N THR A 25 -1.72 8.51 3.44
CA THR A 25 -2.93 7.96 2.83
C THR A 25 -2.68 6.54 2.32
N MET A 26 -1.53 6.29 1.69
CA MET A 26 -1.16 4.99 1.13
C MET A 26 0.31 4.94 0.71
N GLU A 27 0.82 3.73 0.47
CA GLU A 27 2.11 3.50 -0.18
C GLU A 27 2.09 3.99 -1.65
N LEU A 28 3.11 4.76 -2.03
CA LEU A 28 3.24 5.33 -3.38
C LEU A 28 4.65 5.13 -3.94
N SER A 29 4.76 4.94 -5.26
CA SER A 29 6.04 4.98 -5.94
C SER A 29 6.55 6.41 -6.10
N VAL A 30 7.86 6.57 -6.30
CA VAL A 30 8.47 7.89 -6.61
C VAL A 30 7.83 8.54 -7.85
N GLY A 31 7.47 7.73 -8.86
CA GLY A 31 6.82 8.20 -10.09
C GLY A 31 5.42 8.75 -9.83
N GLU A 32 4.62 8.07 -9.01
CA GLU A 32 3.28 8.53 -8.66
C GLU A 32 3.31 9.78 -7.80
N ILE A 33 4.26 9.89 -6.86
CA ILE A 33 4.45 11.13 -6.09
C ILE A 33 4.80 12.29 -7.03
N ALA A 34 5.70 12.06 -8.00
CA ALA A 34 6.02 13.05 -9.02
C ALA A 34 4.79 13.48 -9.83
N GLN A 35 3.96 12.52 -10.24
CA GLN A 35 2.70 12.78 -10.94
C GLN A 35 1.72 13.58 -10.07
N VAL A 36 1.50 13.18 -8.81
CA VAL A 36 0.56 13.85 -7.90
C VAL A 36 1.03 15.26 -7.56
N LEU A 37 2.33 15.49 -7.41
CA LEU A 37 2.84 16.83 -7.08
C LEU A 37 3.05 17.72 -8.32
N GLY A 38 2.93 17.17 -9.53
CA GLY A 38 3.24 17.89 -10.77
C GLY A 38 4.72 18.27 -10.88
N GLN A 39 5.61 17.45 -10.32
CA GLN A 39 7.06 17.71 -10.26
C GLN A 39 7.85 16.64 -11.01
N SER A 40 9.10 16.93 -11.34
CA SER A 40 9.98 15.94 -11.97
C SER A 40 10.43 14.87 -10.96
N GLN A 41 10.61 13.62 -11.43
CA GLN A 41 11.11 12.53 -10.59
C GLN A 41 12.47 12.82 -9.94
N PRO A 42 13.47 13.45 -10.61
CA PRO A 42 14.73 13.81 -9.96
C PRO A 42 14.54 14.76 -8.78
N ARG A 43 13.60 15.72 -8.89
CA ARG A 43 13.28 16.65 -7.81
C ARG A 43 12.64 15.91 -6.63
N VAL A 44 11.62 15.10 -6.90
CA VAL A 44 10.97 14.29 -5.86
C VAL A 44 11.95 13.33 -5.18
N SER A 45 12.80 12.65 -5.95
CA SER A 45 13.82 11.72 -5.41
C SER A 45 14.77 12.41 -4.42
N ARG A 46 15.16 13.67 -4.69
CA ARG A 46 15.96 14.48 -3.75
C ARG A 46 15.21 14.73 -2.44
N HIS A 47 13.93 15.10 -2.50
CA HIS A 47 13.09 15.31 -1.31
C HIS A 47 12.91 14.03 -0.51
N VAL A 48 12.65 12.92 -1.19
CA VAL A 48 12.51 11.59 -0.59
C VAL A 48 13.79 11.17 0.14
N LYS A 49 14.97 11.38 -0.46
CA LYS A 49 16.25 11.06 0.20
C LYS A 49 16.41 11.79 1.54
N ILE A 50 15.96 13.04 1.63
CA ILE A 50 16.02 13.83 2.87
C ILE A 50 15.03 13.27 3.90
N LEU A 51 13.80 12.97 3.49
CA LEU A 51 12.78 12.40 4.39
C LEU A 51 13.21 11.03 4.94
N VAL A 52 13.75 10.15 4.09
CA VAL A 52 14.27 8.84 4.49
C VAL A 52 15.46 8.98 5.45
N ALA A 53 16.39 9.90 5.18
CA ALA A 53 17.52 10.15 6.07
C ALA A 53 17.09 10.70 7.45
N ALA A 54 15.95 11.38 7.51
CA ALA A 54 15.34 11.86 8.76
C ALA A 54 14.42 10.82 9.43
N GLY A 55 14.24 9.64 8.83
CA GLY A 55 13.33 8.59 9.30
C GLY A 55 11.85 8.85 9.03
N LEU A 56 11.49 9.96 8.39
CA LEU A 56 10.09 10.38 8.17
C LEU A 56 9.38 9.58 7.05
N ALA A 57 10.16 8.87 6.23
CA ALA A 57 9.66 7.98 5.20
C ALA A 57 10.55 6.73 5.13
N GLU A 58 9.98 5.63 4.72
CA GLU A 58 10.70 4.39 4.43
C GLU A 58 10.64 4.10 2.93
N ARG A 59 11.63 3.34 2.43
CA ARG A 59 11.70 2.97 1.02
C ARG A 59 11.83 1.47 0.87
N ARG A 60 11.06 0.91 -0.06
CA ARG A 60 11.06 -0.51 -0.42
C ARG A 60 11.23 -0.64 -1.92
N LYS A 61 12.18 -1.46 -2.36
CA LYS A 61 12.40 -1.72 -3.78
C LYS A 61 11.66 -2.99 -4.17
N GLU A 62 10.89 -2.92 -5.26
CA GLU A 62 10.16 -4.05 -5.82
C GLU A 62 10.34 -4.03 -7.34
N GLY A 63 11.17 -4.97 -7.85
CA GLY A 63 11.59 -4.96 -9.24
C GLY A 63 12.32 -3.66 -9.62
N SER A 64 11.81 -2.96 -10.64
CA SER A 64 12.29 -1.66 -11.10
C SER A 64 11.72 -0.47 -10.31
N TRP A 65 10.76 -0.70 -9.42
CA TRP A 65 10.03 0.34 -8.70
C TRP A 65 10.61 0.58 -7.31
N VAL A 66 10.51 1.83 -6.85
CA VAL A 66 10.81 2.23 -5.47
C VAL A 66 9.53 2.79 -4.87
N PHE A 67 8.98 2.05 -3.92
CA PHE A 67 7.81 2.41 -3.14
C PHE A 67 8.22 3.08 -1.83
N LEU A 68 7.37 3.99 -1.38
CA LEU A 68 7.56 4.76 -0.16
C LEU A 68 6.35 4.61 0.74
N THR A 69 6.64 4.45 2.02
CA THR A 69 5.67 4.48 3.12
C THR A 69 6.05 5.57 4.11
N LEU A 70 5.08 5.96 4.95
CA LEU A 70 5.35 6.81 6.09
C LEU A 70 6.32 6.08 7.03
N GLY A 71 7.25 6.82 7.65
CA GLY A 71 8.12 6.27 8.68
C GLY A 71 7.31 5.74 9.87
N THR A 72 7.75 4.61 10.42
CA THR A 72 7.03 3.88 11.48
C THR A 72 7.46 4.21 12.91
N ASP A 73 8.31 5.23 13.10
CA ASP A 73 8.77 5.61 14.44
C ASP A 73 7.61 6.13 15.29
N GLU A 74 7.43 5.55 16.48
CA GLU A 74 6.34 5.85 17.40
C GLU A 74 6.33 7.32 17.83
N ASP A 75 7.50 7.98 17.84
CA ASP A 75 7.65 9.39 18.18
C ASP A 75 7.01 10.33 17.13
N PHE A 76 6.69 9.84 15.92
CA PHE A 76 6.11 10.67 14.86
C PHE A 76 4.61 10.92 15.02
N GLY A 77 3.88 10.03 15.71
CA GLY A 77 2.43 10.16 15.90
C GLY A 77 2.01 11.54 16.46
N PRO A 78 2.59 12.00 17.59
CA PRO A 78 2.29 13.32 18.16
C PRO A 78 2.62 14.48 17.24
N LEU A 79 3.70 14.39 16.45
CA LEU A 79 4.09 15.42 15.49
C LEU A 79 3.07 15.56 14.36
N LEU A 80 2.64 14.43 13.78
CA LEU A 80 1.62 14.42 12.73
C LEU A 80 0.28 14.97 13.22
N ALA A 81 -0.13 14.60 14.44
CA ALA A 81 -1.33 15.15 15.07
C ALA A 81 -1.23 16.67 15.31
N ALA A 82 -0.05 17.18 15.67
CA ALA A 82 0.18 18.62 15.80
C ALA A 82 0.08 19.33 14.45
N MET A 83 0.66 18.76 13.39
CA MET A 83 0.56 19.28 12.03
C MET A 83 -0.89 19.37 11.54
N ASP A 84 -1.70 18.33 11.76
CA ASP A 84 -3.13 18.34 11.42
C ASP A 84 -3.88 19.50 12.09
N ARG A 85 -3.52 19.80 13.34
CA ARG A 85 -4.11 20.90 14.09
C ARG A 85 -3.64 22.27 13.60
N TRP A 86 -2.44 22.38 13.01
CA TRP A 86 -1.91 23.61 12.44
C TRP A 86 -2.46 23.88 11.04
N ASP A 87 -2.64 22.83 10.24
CA ASP A 87 -3.03 22.88 8.82
C ASP A 87 -4.54 23.09 8.58
N ARG A 88 -5.27 23.69 9.53
CA ARG A 88 -6.74 23.90 9.49
C ARG A 88 -7.27 24.80 8.36
N HIS A 89 -6.41 25.24 7.45
CA HIS A 89 -6.80 26.04 6.30
C HIS A 89 -6.86 25.18 5.03
N ASP A 90 -7.98 25.31 4.32
CA ASP A 90 -8.21 24.67 3.04
C ASP A 90 -7.33 25.36 1.99
N ASP A 91 -6.37 24.61 1.46
CA ASP A 91 -5.41 25.08 0.46
C ASP A 91 -5.78 24.45 -0.88
N ALA A 92 -6.00 25.28 -1.90
CA ALA A 92 -6.29 24.82 -3.25
C ALA A 92 -5.23 23.85 -3.79
N GLU A 93 -3.96 24.00 -3.36
CA GLU A 93 -2.89 23.08 -3.72
C GLU A 93 -3.10 21.69 -3.10
N ARG A 94 -3.50 21.64 -1.82
CA ARG A 94 -3.81 20.38 -1.12
C ARG A 94 -5.02 19.69 -1.75
N ALA A 95 -6.08 20.45 -2.07
CA ALA A 95 -7.25 19.91 -2.75
C ALA A 95 -6.90 19.32 -4.14
N ALA A 96 -6.02 20.00 -4.88
CA ALA A 96 -5.55 19.52 -6.18
C ALA A 96 -4.69 18.24 -6.05
N ASP A 97 -3.84 18.16 -5.03
CA ASP A 97 -3.06 16.94 -4.73
C ASP A 97 -3.98 15.76 -4.38
N ILE A 98 -5.02 15.97 -3.55
CA ILE A 98 -6.01 14.94 -3.21
C ILE A 98 -6.73 14.45 -4.47
N ALA A 99 -7.14 15.36 -5.36
CA ALA A 99 -7.78 15.01 -6.62
C ALA A 99 -6.85 14.18 -7.53
N ARG A 100 -5.59 14.56 -7.65
CA ARG A 100 -4.59 13.81 -8.43
C ARG A 100 -4.27 12.44 -7.81
N LEU A 101 -4.18 12.36 -6.48
CA LEU A 101 -4.01 11.08 -5.77
C LEU A 101 -5.18 10.14 -6.02
N LYS A 102 -6.41 10.66 -6.02
CA LYS A 102 -7.60 9.88 -6.36
C LYS A 102 -7.53 9.34 -7.79
N ALA A 103 -7.05 10.14 -8.75
CA ALA A 103 -6.85 9.68 -10.12
C ALA A 103 -5.81 8.55 -10.21
N VAL A 104 -4.68 8.65 -9.48
CA VAL A 104 -3.68 7.55 -9.39
C VAL A 104 -4.31 6.27 -8.84
N ARG A 105 -5.14 6.37 -7.79
CA ARG A 105 -5.85 5.22 -7.23
C ARG A 105 -6.79 4.58 -8.24
N THR A 106 -7.53 5.38 -9.00
CA THR A 106 -8.40 4.88 -10.08
C THR A 106 -7.59 4.15 -11.14
N VAL A 107 -6.46 4.71 -11.59
CA VAL A 107 -5.58 4.06 -12.58
C VAL A 107 -5.04 2.73 -12.05
N ARG A 108 -4.55 2.67 -10.79
CA ARG A 108 -4.11 1.41 -10.16
C ARG A 108 -5.23 0.37 -10.13
N ALA A 109 -6.44 0.80 -9.76
CA ALA A 109 -7.57 -0.10 -9.64
C ALA A 109 -8.02 -0.66 -11.01
N MET A 110 -8.06 0.19 -12.04
CA MET A 110 -8.34 -0.24 -13.41
C MET A 110 -7.27 -1.18 -13.96
N ALA A 111 -5.98 -0.89 -13.71
CA ALA A 111 -4.90 -1.77 -14.15
C ALA A 111 -4.93 -3.13 -13.45
N ALA A 112 -5.31 -3.16 -12.16
CA ALA A 112 -5.54 -4.41 -11.45
C ALA A 112 -6.72 -5.17 -12.06
N GLU A 113 -7.86 -4.52 -12.29
CA GLU A 113 -9.04 -5.12 -12.92
C GLU A 113 -8.75 -5.65 -14.33
N ASP A 114 -8.11 -4.86 -15.20
CA ASP A 114 -7.73 -5.28 -16.56
C ASP A 114 -6.75 -6.46 -16.54
N TYR A 115 -5.79 -6.46 -15.60
CA TYR A 115 -4.91 -7.60 -15.40
C TYR A 115 -5.70 -8.84 -14.99
N PHE A 116 -6.63 -8.73 -14.03
CA PHE A 116 -7.46 -9.85 -13.59
C PHE A 116 -8.39 -10.33 -14.71
N GLU A 117 -9.08 -9.45 -15.44
CA GLU A 117 -9.98 -9.81 -16.54
C GLU A 117 -9.22 -10.49 -17.70
N THR A 118 -8.09 -9.94 -18.12
CA THR A 118 -7.29 -10.48 -19.23
C THR A 118 -6.68 -11.84 -18.88
N HIS A 119 -6.36 -12.08 -17.60
CA HIS A 119 -5.75 -13.33 -17.15
C HIS A 119 -6.77 -14.33 -16.57
N ALA A 120 -8.01 -13.93 -16.26
CA ALA A 120 -9.04 -14.78 -15.65
C ALA A 120 -9.32 -16.03 -16.48
N ALA A 121 -9.42 -15.89 -17.80
CA ALA A 121 -9.66 -17.02 -18.71
C ALA A 121 -8.49 -18.04 -18.73
N ASN A 122 -7.29 -17.61 -18.34
CA ASN A 122 -6.09 -18.43 -18.30
C ASN A 122 -5.60 -18.72 -16.87
N TRP A 123 -6.31 -18.28 -15.82
CA TRP A 123 -5.83 -18.37 -14.43
C TRP A 123 -5.71 -19.82 -13.97
N ASP A 124 -6.63 -20.70 -14.40
CA ASP A 124 -6.56 -22.14 -14.14
C ASP A 124 -5.43 -22.80 -14.93
N ALA A 125 -5.21 -22.38 -16.16
CA ALA A 125 -4.09 -22.84 -16.98
C ALA A 125 -2.74 -22.39 -16.39
N ILE A 126 -2.59 -21.14 -15.96
CA ILE A 126 -1.38 -20.58 -15.35
C ILE A 126 -1.10 -21.24 -13.99
N ARG A 127 -2.13 -21.48 -13.16
CA ARG A 127 -2.00 -22.27 -11.92
C ARG A 127 -1.56 -23.71 -12.21
N SER A 128 -2.13 -24.34 -13.24
CA SER A 128 -1.75 -25.73 -13.61
C SER A 128 -0.32 -25.88 -14.12
N LEU A 129 0.33 -24.78 -14.55
CA LEU A 129 1.70 -24.77 -15.04
C LEU A 129 2.76 -24.80 -13.92
N HIS A 130 2.38 -24.68 -12.65
CA HIS A 130 3.30 -24.77 -11.50
C HIS A 130 2.67 -25.51 -10.31
N VAL A 131 3.24 -26.68 -9.97
CA VAL A 131 2.90 -27.54 -8.81
C VAL A 131 1.41 -27.97 -8.80
N ALA A 132 1.12 -29.23 -8.49
CA ALA A 132 -0.28 -29.65 -8.44
C ALA A 132 -1.02 -28.85 -7.35
N GLU A 133 -2.21 -28.34 -7.65
CA GLU A 133 -2.97 -27.49 -6.73
C GLU A 133 -3.20 -28.17 -5.37
N GLY A 134 -3.47 -29.49 -5.39
CA GLY A 134 -3.58 -30.30 -4.18
C GLY A 134 -2.30 -30.37 -3.33
N ASP A 135 -1.11 -30.29 -3.94
CA ASP A 135 0.14 -30.27 -3.18
C ASP A 135 0.35 -28.93 -2.47
N VAL A 136 -0.07 -27.83 -3.10
CA VAL A 136 -0.06 -26.48 -2.49
C VAL A 136 -1.06 -26.42 -1.34
N GLU A 137 -2.29 -26.90 -1.54
CA GLU A 137 -3.32 -26.97 -0.50
C GLU A 137 -2.87 -27.82 0.70
N ALA A 138 -2.28 -28.99 0.44
CA ALA A 138 -1.75 -29.85 1.48
C ALA A 138 -0.60 -29.20 2.26
N ALA A 139 0.26 -28.43 1.59
CA ALA A 139 1.32 -27.67 2.23
C ALA A 139 0.75 -26.55 3.12
N ILE A 140 -0.23 -25.78 2.63
CA ILE A 140 -0.92 -24.73 3.40
C ILE A 140 -1.53 -25.33 4.67
N LEU A 141 -2.31 -26.41 4.53
CA LEU A 141 -2.94 -27.08 5.66
C LEU A 141 -1.92 -27.57 6.68
N ARG A 142 -0.78 -28.10 6.23
CA ARG A 142 0.30 -28.58 7.11
C ARG A 142 0.94 -27.46 7.90
N VAL A 143 1.21 -26.31 7.26
CA VAL A 143 1.78 -25.13 7.94
C VAL A 143 0.80 -24.58 8.98
N LEU A 144 -0.49 -24.55 8.64
CA LEU A 144 -1.52 -24.03 9.53
C LEU A 144 -2.04 -25.09 10.53
N ALA A 145 -1.69 -26.37 10.39
CA ALA A 145 -2.15 -27.51 11.20
C ALA A 145 -2.04 -27.35 12.73
N PRO A 146 -0.99 -26.73 13.30
CA PRO A 146 -0.76 -26.79 14.74
C PRO A 146 -1.80 -26.06 15.58
N GLU A 147 -2.48 -25.05 15.03
CA GLU A 147 -3.37 -24.17 15.80
C GLU A 147 -4.74 -24.00 15.11
N PRO A 148 -5.84 -23.85 15.87
CA PRO A 148 -7.13 -23.44 15.32
C PRO A 148 -7.05 -22.00 14.79
N ILE A 149 -7.70 -21.72 13.66
CA ILE A 149 -7.59 -20.44 12.93
C ILE A 149 -8.37 -19.32 13.64
N GLY A 150 -9.37 -19.65 14.47
CA GLY A 150 -10.23 -18.67 15.11
C GLY A 150 -11.08 -17.93 14.08
N ARG A 151 -10.77 -16.67 13.79
CA ARG A 151 -11.47 -15.89 12.76
C ARG A 151 -10.65 -15.81 11.48
N LEU A 152 -11.16 -16.43 10.41
CA LEU A 152 -10.59 -16.34 9.07
C LEU A 152 -11.15 -15.12 8.32
N VAL A 153 -10.27 -14.30 7.77
CA VAL A 153 -10.62 -13.20 6.84
C VAL A 153 -9.85 -13.43 5.55
N ASP A 154 -10.58 -13.67 4.47
CA ASP A 154 -10.03 -13.86 3.13
C ASP A 154 -10.25 -12.58 2.31
N ILE A 155 -9.17 -11.98 1.79
CA ILE A 155 -9.19 -10.69 1.08
C ILE A 155 -8.76 -10.93 -0.36
N GLY A 156 -9.65 -10.62 -1.31
CA GLY A 156 -9.50 -11.06 -2.70
C GLY A 156 -9.84 -12.54 -2.84
N THR A 157 -10.98 -12.93 -2.27
CA THR A 157 -11.43 -14.32 -2.16
C THR A 157 -11.49 -15.07 -3.49
N GLY A 158 -11.65 -14.35 -4.61
CA GLY A 158 -11.69 -14.95 -5.93
C GLY A 158 -12.78 -16.03 -5.99
N THR A 159 -12.40 -17.26 -6.34
CA THR A 159 -13.33 -18.41 -6.43
C THR A 159 -13.79 -18.94 -5.07
N GLY A 160 -13.26 -18.47 -3.95
CA GLY A 160 -13.61 -18.96 -2.62
C GLY A 160 -12.82 -20.18 -2.15
N ARG A 161 -11.84 -20.65 -2.92
CA ARG A 161 -11.13 -21.91 -2.63
C ARG A 161 -10.44 -21.94 -1.27
N MET A 162 -9.84 -20.83 -0.84
CA MET A 162 -9.18 -20.74 0.47
C MET A 162 -10.18 -20.74 1.64
N LEU A 163 -11.34 -20.11 1.46
CA LEU A 163 -12.44 -20.23 2.44
C LEU A 163 -12.89 -21.68 2.56
N GLU A 164 -13.13 -22.38 1.46
CA GLU A 164 -13.52 -23.80 1.51
C GLU A 164 -12.48 -24.67 2.22
N LEU A 165 -11.20 -24.46 1.92
CA LEU A 165 -10.09 -25.24 2.46
C LEU A 165 -9.90 -25.00 3.97
N LEU A 166 -10.05 -23.75 4.43
CA LEU A 166 -9.66 -23.33 5.78
C LEU A 166 -10.83 -23.11 6.72
N ALA A 167 -12.04 -22.84 6.22
CA ALA A 167 -13.24 -22.63 7.05
C ALA A 167 -13.55 -23.79 8.02
N PRO A 168 -13.34 -25.08 7.68
CA PRO A 168 -13.55 -26.17 8.63
C PRO A 168 -12.68 -26.09 9.89
N ARG A 169 -11.63 -25.26 9.87
CA ARG A 169 -10.67 -25.08 10.97
C ARG A 169 -10.76 -23.70 11.62
N ALA A 170 -11.72 -22.88 11.21
CA ALA A 170 -12.00 -21.57 11.76
C ALA A 170 -13.33 -21.59 12.52
N ASP A 171 -13.43 -20.80 13.58
CA ASP A 171 -14.69 -20.55 14.31
C ASP A 171 -15.65 -19.71 13.46
N SER A 172 -15.10 -18.83 12.62
CA SER A 172 -15.85 -18.02 11.65
C SER A 172 -14.97 -17.65 10.46
N ALA A 173 -15.58 -17.50 9.29
CA ALA A 173 -14.89 -17.14 8.06
C ALA A 173 -15.67 -16.07 7.29
N VAL A 174 -14.97 -15.04 6.80
CA VAL A 174 -15.54 -13.99 5.94
C VAL A 174 -14.63 -13.79 4.74
N GLY A 175 -15.22 -13.78 3.55
CA GLY A 175 -14.57 -13.37 2.31
C GLY A 175 -14.93 -11.94 1.91
N PHE A 176 -13.95 -11.20 1.43
CA PHE A 176 -14.13 -9.90 0.80
C PHE A 176 -13.59 -9.96 -0.63
N ASP A 177 -14.44 -9.65 -1.60
CA ASP A 177 -14.02 -9.47 -2.99
C ASP A 177 -14.57 -8.15 -3.55
N ARG A 178 -13.85 -7.60 -4.54
CA ARG A 178 -14.18 -6.33 -5.19
C ARG A 178 -14.82 -6.56 -6.56
N SER A 179 -14.59 -7.71 -7.20
CA SER A 179 -15.12 -8.02 -8.53
C SER A 179 -16.59 -8.41 -8.44
N PRO A 180 -17.49 -7.77 -9.22
CA PRO A 180 -18.88 -8.19 -9.34
C PRO A 180 -19.07 -9.38 -10.29
N ALA A 181 -18.02 -9.81 -11.00
CA ALA A 181 -18.05 -10.99 -11.87
C ALA A 181 -17.90 -12.26 -11.03
N MET A 182 -18.97 -12.59 -10.32
CA MET A 182 -19.33 -13.95 -9.92
C MET A 182 -20.76 -14.22 -10.36
#